data_AF-A0A2M7PKZ1-F1
#
_entry.id   AF-A0A2M7PKZ1-F1
#
_cell.length_a   1.000
_cell.length_b   1.000
_cell.length_c   1.000
_cell.angle_alpha   90.00
_cell.angle_beta   90.00
_cell.angle_gamma   90.00
#
_symmetry.space_group_name_H-M   'P 1'
#
loop_
_entity.id
_entity.type
_entity.pdbx_description
1 polymer ?
#
loop_
_entity_poly.entity_id
_entity_poly.type
_entity_poly.pdbx_seq_one_letter_code
_entity_poly.pdbx_strand_id
1 'polypeptide(L)'
;YWMNIGFANNTGYEMEVELFPKTAYLHGEVFYKGSAIGGGYKYKVFSVDTSSMPIYSFKYILYTTNDTLLNPNQLLTNIFDSIYITLSDSSNIKIVLTPDSSINMNVNPFTDSSVWTNKWIDSSTPNNDCENKSETKMCKFYFETEYFVRI
;
A
#
# COMPACT_ATOMS: atom_id res chain seq x y z
N TYR A 1 -3.51 12.42 -14.67
CA TYR A 1 -2.91 11.09 -14.51
C TYR A 1 -2.29 10.96 -13.15
N TRP A 2 -2.71 9.97 -12.38
CA TRP A 2 -2.16 9.71 -11.04
C TRP A 2 -1.82 8.24 -10.89
N MET A 3 -0.83 7.95 -10.05
CA MET A 3 -0.50 6.62 -9.58
C MET A 3 -0.78 6.51 -8.08
N ASN A 4 -1.51 5.46 -7.70
CA ASN A 4 -1.78 5.13 -6.31
C ASN A 4 -1.05 3.85 -5.93
N ILE A 5 -0.31 3.92 -4.83
CA ILE A 5 0.22 2.75 -4.12
C ILE A 5 -0.77 2.40 -3.02
N GLY A 6 -1.27 1.17 -3.03
CA GLY A 6 -2.12 0.66 -1.96
C GLY A 6 -1.81 -0.80 -1.65
N PHE A 7 -2.50 -1.32 -0.63
CA PHE A 7 -2.43 -2.73 -0.30
C PHE A 7 -3.81 -3.27 0.08
N ALA A 8 -3.94 -4.59 0.15
CA ALA A 8 -5.10 -5.23 0.74
C ALA A 8 -4.74 -6.41 1.64
N ASN A 9 -5.69 -6.68 2.52
CA ASN A 9 -5.66 -7.77 3.46
C ASN A 9 -6.46 -8.96 2.91
N ASN A 10 -5.77 -10.06 2.59
CA ASN A 10 -6.36 -11.34 2.21
C ASN A 10 -5.98 -12.45 3.21
N THR A 11 -5.71 -12.07 4.45
CA THR A 11 -5.16 -12.97 5.47
C THR A 11 -6.24 -13.70 6.27
N GLY A 12 -7.50 -13.28 6.13
CA GLY A 12 -8.62 -13.74 6.96
C GLY A 12 -8.70 -13.12 8.36
N TYR A 13 -7.71 -12.32 8.77
CA TYR A 13 -7.66 -11.64 10.07
C TYR A 13 -7.63 -10.12 9.90
N GLU A 14 -7.96 -9.34 10.94
CA GLU A 14 -7.70 -7.90 10.93
C GLU A 14 -6.19 -7.65 11.01
N MET A 15 -5.72 -6.58 10.36
CA MET A 15 -4.32 -6.16 10.41
C MET A 15 -4.22 -4.76 11.00
N GLU A 16 -3.39 -4.59 12.03
CA GLU A 16 -2.86 -3.28 12.38
C GLU A 16 -1.61 -3.03 11.55
N VAL A 17 -1.56 -1.90 10.85
CA VAL A 17 -0.43 -1.50 10.02
C VAL A 17 0.21 -0.25 10.60
N GLU A 18 1.52 -0.33 10.83
CA GLU A 18 2.36 0.79 11.24
C GLU A 18 3.38 1.08 10.15
N LEU A 19 3.33 2.30 9.62
CA LEU A 19 4.24 2.78 8.59
C LEU A 19 5.40 3.56 9.22
N PHE A 20 6.62 3.30 8.75
CA PHE A 20 7.82 4.07 9.08
C PHE A 20 8.28 4.81 7.83
N PRO A 21 7.71 5.99 7.54
CA PRO A 21 8.12 6.81 6.41
C PRO A 21 9.43 7.53 6.71
N LYS A 22 10.19 7.82 5.65
CA LYS A 22 11.43 8.59 5.74
C LYS A 22 11.15 10.00 6.25
N THR A 23 12.15 10.62 6.88
CA THR A 23 12.04 11.96 7.49
C THR A 23 11.46 13.03 6.56
N ALA A 24 11.77 12.98 5.26
CA ALA A 24 11.23 13.92 4.27
C ALA A 24 9.70 13.82 4.06
N TYR A 25 9.10 12.70 4.47
CA TYR A 25 7.66 12.43 4.39
C TYR A 25 6.99 12.49 5.76
N LEU A 26 7.73 12.65 6.86
CA LEU A 26 7.17 12.75 8.21
C LEU A 26 6.63 14.14 8.51
N HIS A 27 5.56 14.17 9.31
CA HIS A 27 5.05 15.41 9.90
C HIS A 27 4.66 15.17 11.36
N GLY A 28 5.51 15.65 12.26
CA GLY A 28 5.43 15.28 13.66
C GLY A 28 5.64 13.78 13.87
N GLU A 29 5.16 13.28 15.01
CA GLU A 29 5.43 11.89 15.42
C GLU A 29 4.41 10.88 14.87
N VAL A 30 3.21 11.34 14.49
CA VAL A 30 2.07 10.44 14.18
C VAL A 30 1.61 10.50 12.73
N PHE A 31 2.06 11.51 11.96
CA PHE A 31 1.59 11.72 10.60
C PHE A 31 2.67 11.61 9.53
N TYR A 32 2.24 11.35 8.29
CA TYR A 32 3.07 11.36 7.10
C TYR A 32 2.37 11.96 5.89
N LYS A 33 3.16 12.43 4.91
CA LYS A 33 2.70 12.99 3.65
C LYS A 33 2.19 11.86 2.75
N GLY A 34 0.87 11.78 2.57
CA GLY A 34 0.22 10.71 1.81
C GLY A 34 0.17 10.93 0.29
N SER A 35 0.78 12.01 -0.23
CA SER A 35 0.69 12.36 -1.65
C SER A 35 1.75 13.37 -2.09
N ALA A 36 2.30 13.20 -3.29
CA ALA A 36 3.22 14.14 -3.94
C ALA A 36 2.53 15.43 -4.43
N ILE A 37 1.23 15.33 -4.76
CA ILE A 37 0.47 16.36 -5.49
C ILE A 37 -0.38 17.26 -4.57
N GLY A 38 -0.13 17.22 -3.26
CA GLY A 38 -0.96 17.88 -2.24
C GLY A 38 -1.96 16.92 -1.59
N GLY A 39 -2.83 17.40 -0.69
CA GLY A 39 -3.85 16.57 -0.04
C GLY A 39 -3.59 16.16 1.43
N GLY A 40 -2.67 16.84 2.12
CA GLY A 40 -2.52 16.76 3.57
C GLY A 40 -1.73 15.57 4.11
N TYR A 41 -1.89 15.31 5.40
CA TYR A 41 -1.16 14.28 6.15
C TYR A 41 -2.09 13.15 6.60
N LYS A 42 -1.55 11.93 6.70
CA LYS A 42 -2.26 10.71 7.12
C LYS A 42 -1.62 10.10 8.37
N TYR A 43 -2.38 9.37 9.16
CA TYR A 43 -1.85 8.61 10.31
C TYR A 43 -0.94 7.49 9.85
N LYS A 44 0.17 7.29 10.56
CA LYS A 44 1.11 6.18 10.30
C LYS A 44 0.58 4.82 10.76
N VAL A 45 -0.33 4.80 11.74
CA VAL A 45 -0.93 3.59 12.31
C VAL A 45 -2.40 3.54 11.95
N PHE A 46 -2.88 2.40 11.43
CA PHE A 46 -4.28 2.19 11.07
C PHE A 46 -4.63 0.70 10.96
N SER A 47 -5.90 0.38 11.18
CA SER A 47 -6.45 -0.97 10.98
C SER A 47 -6.94 -1.21 9.56
N VAL A 48 -6.79 -2.44 9.09
CA VAL A 48 -7.26 -2.93 7.81
C VAL A 48 -8.04 -4.23 8.01
N ASP A 49 -9.35 -4.16 7.79
CA ASP A 49 -10.23 -5.33 7.79
C ASP A 49 -9.86 -6.31 6.67
N THR A 50 -10.17 -7.58 6.90
CA THR A 50 -10.16 -8.59 5.85
C THR A 50 -11.17 -8.25 4.75
N SER A 51 -10.81 -8.53 3.50
CA SER A 51 -11.69 -8.35 2.36
C SER A 51 -12.15 -9.69 1.81
N SER A 52 -13.46 -9.90 1.71
CA SER A 52 -14.03 -11.06 1.01
C SER A 52 -13.83 -10.99 -0.52
N MET A 53 -13.50 -9.81 -1.04
CA MET A 53 -13.15 -9.59 -2.44
C MET A 53 -11.94 -8.64 -2.57
N PRO A 54 -10.73 -9.12 -2.22
CA PRO A 54 -9.53 -8.29 -2.15
C PRO A 54 -9.22 -7.58 -3.46
N ILE A 55 -9.51 -8.23 -4.60
CA ILE A 55 -9.29 -7.70 -5.95
C ILE A 55 -10.14 -6.47 -6.29
N TYR A 56 -11.27 -6.26 -5.59
CA TYR A 56 -12.17 -5.12 -5.80
C TYR A 56 -12.07 -4.05 -4.70
N SER A 57 -11.48 -4.38 -3.54
CA SER A 57 -11.30 -3.44 -2.44
C SER A 57 -9.96 -2.69 -2.56
N PHE A 58 -10.01 -1.45 -3.06
CA PHE A 58 -8.89 -0.49 -3.01
C PHE A 58 -8.94 0.34 -1.72
N LYS A 59 -9.11 -0.32 -0.56
CA LYS A 59 -9.50 0.38 0.67
C LYS A 59 -8.40 1.31 1.23
N TYR A 60 -7.12 0.96 1.09
CA TYR A 60 -6.04 1.72 1.74
C TYR A 60 -4.95 2.15 0.76
N ILE A 61 -5.02 3.42 0.36
CA ILE A 61 -3.98 4.09 -0.43
C ILE A 61 -2.91 4.60 0.54
N LEU A 62 -1.71 4.05 0.41
CA LEU A 62 -0.50 4.49 1.12
C LEU A 62 -0.01 5.82 0.57
N TYR A 63 0.10 5.93 -0.76
CA TYR A 63 0.68 7.12 -1.37
C TYR A 63 0.12 7.38 -2.78
N THR A 64 -0.04 8.67 -3.11
CA THR A 64 -0.48 9.12 -4.43
C THR A 64 0.58 10.01 -5.08
N THR A 65 0.84 9.83 -6.38
CA THR A 65 1.75 10.67 -7.17
C THR A 65 1.15 10.98 -8.54
N ASN A 66 1.60 12.03 -9.23
CA ASN A 66 1.30 12.27 -10.64
C ASN A 66 2.24 11.55 -11.60
N ASP A 67 3.33 10.95 -11.10
CA ASP A 67 4.23 10.16 -11.94
C ASP A 67 3.75 8.71 -12.08
N THR A 68 3.18 8.39 -13.24
CA THR A 68 2.64 7.07 -13.55
C THR A 68 3.68 6.09 -14.12
N LEU A 69 4.89 6.58 -14.44
CA LEU A 69 5.95 5.76 -15.01
C LEU A 69 6.85 5.14 -13.94
N LEU A 70 6.73 5.56 -12.68
CA LEU A 70 7.48 4.98 -11.58
C LEU A 70 7.19 3.49 -11.39
N ASN A 71 8.26 2.76 -11.07
CA ASN A 71 8.19 1.41 -10.57
C ASN A 71 7.65 1.43 -9.12
N PRO A 72 6.60 0.65 -8.80
CA PRO A 72 5.98 0.68 -7.48
C PRO A 72 6.92 0.26 -6.35
N ASN A 73 7.82 -0.69 -6.57
CA ASN A 73 8.85 -1.10 -5.61
C ASN A 73 9.75 0.09 -5.24
N GLN A 74 10.29 0.77 -6.25
CA GLN A 74 11.16 1.94 -6.06
C GLN A 74 10.43 3.08 -5.36
N LEU A 75 9.17 3.35 -5.74
CA LEU A 75 8.36 4.36 -5.09
C LEU A 75 8.14 4.03 -3.60
N LEU A 76 7.83 2.77 -3.28
CA LEU A 76 7.67 2.32 -1.90
C LEU A 76 8.97 2.52 -1.09
N THR A 77 10.12 2.09 -1.64
CA THR A 77 11.46 2.27 -1.04
C THR A 77 11.84 3.74 -0.85
N ASN A 78 11.37 4.63 -1.71
CA ASN A 78 11.64 6.07 -1.61
C ASN A 78 10.87 6.73 -0.46
N ILE A 79 9.72 6.19 -0.09
CA ILE A 79 8.82 6.80 0.90
C ILE A 79 8.98 6.17 2.29
N PHE A 80 9.17 4.85 2.36
CA PHE A 80 9.15 4.10 3.61
C PHE A 80 10.51 3.46 3.91
N ASP A 81 10.97 3.60 5.15
CA ASP A 81 12.08 2.83 5.73
C ASP A 81 11.61 1.43 6.12
N SER A 82 10.36 1.30 6.60
CA SER A 82 9.75 -0.01 6.87
C SER A 82 8.23 0.05 6.95
N ILE A 83 7.61 -1.13 6.88
CA ILE A 83 6.18 -1.35 7.11
C ILE A 83 6.05 -2.51 8.08
N TYR A 84 5.40 -2.27 9.22
CA TYR A 84 5.12 -3.28 10.24
C TYR A 84 3.65 -3.63 10.23
N ILE A 85 3.36 -4.91 10.37
CA ILE A 85 1.98 -5.41 10.36
C ILE A 85 1.82 -6.41 11.48
N THR A 86 0.79 -6.22 12.28
CA THR A 86 0.40 -7.14 13.33
C THR A 86 -0.94 -7.75 12.95
N LEU A 87 -0.98 -9.07 12.83
CA LEU A 87 -2.20 -9.82 12.60
C LEU A 87 -2.95 -10.04 13.91
N SER A 88 -4.27 -9.85 13.91
CA SER A 88 -5.12 -10.10 15.07
C SER A 88 -5.40 -11.59 15.34
N ASP A 89 -4.56 -12.50 14.84
CA ASP A 89 -4.72 -13.94 15.01
C ASP A 89 -4.30 -14.40 16.42
N SER A 90 -4.53 -15.68 16.74
CA SER A 90 -4.18 -16.25 18.05
C SER A 90 -2.68 -16.22 18.36
N SER A 91 -1.83 -16.03 17.34
CA SER A 91 -0.37 -16.02 17.44
C SER A 91 0.22 -14.60 17.47
N ASN A 92 -0.58 -13.56 17.22
CA ASN A 92 -0.14 -12.18 17.05
C ASN A 92 1.10 -12.07 16.14
N ILE A 93 1.05 -12.72 14.98
CA ILE A 93 2.19 -12.72 14.05
C ILE A 93 2.51 -11.28 13.63
N LYS A 94 3.78 -10.91 13.79
CA LYS A 94 4.33 -9.64 13.31
C LYS A 94 5.09 -9.85 12.01
N ILE A 95 4.64 -9.20 10.95
CA ILE A 95 5.33 -9.11 9.66
C ILE A 95 6.12 -7.81 9.65
N VAL A 96 7.37 -7.88 9.23
CA VAL A 96 8.25 -6.72 9.10
C VAL A 96 8.80 -6.68 7.69
N LEU A 97 8.56 -5.57 7.00
CA LEU A 97 9.06 -5.31 5.66
C LEU A 97 10.00 -4.12 5.66
N THR A 98 11.16 -4.29 5.06
CA THR A 98 12.18 -3.26 4.85
C THR A 98 12.66 -3.31 3.41
N PRO A 99 13.32 -2.26 2.88
CA PRO A 99 13.92 -2.29 1.56
C PRO A 99 14.82 -3.50 1.28
N ASP A 100 15.53 -4.00 2.29
CA ASP A 100 16.54 -5.04 2.11
C ASP A 100 16.04 -6.45 2.49
N SER A 101 14.97 -6.57 3.27
CA SER A 101 14.53 -7.85 3.83
C SER A 101 13.06 -7.87 4.26
N SER A 102 12.52 -9.09 4.38
CA SER A 102 11.23 -9.37 4.99
C SER A 102 11.36 -10.38 6.13
N ILE A 103 10.52 -10.24 7.16
CA ILE A 103 10.35 -11.20 8.25
C ILE A 103 8.91 -11.71 8.21
N ASN A 104 8.73 -13.02 8.34
CA ASN A 104 7.44 -13.70 8.30
C ASN A 104 6.64 -13.50 7.00
N MET A 105 7.33 -13.22 5.89
CA MET A 105 6.71 -13.10 4.57
C MET A 105 7.69 -13.58 3.48
N ASN A 106 7.20 -14.43 2.57
CA ASN A 106 8.01 -15.05 1.51
C ASN A 106 8.48 -14.06 0.45
N VAL A 107 7.67 -13.03 0.20
CA VAL A 107 7.88 -12.04 -0.84
C VAL A 107 7.92 -10.64 -0.22
N ASN A 108 8.79 -9.78 -0.75
CA ASN A 108 8.97 -8.43 -0.22
C ASN A 108 8.54 -7.39 -1.26
N PRO A 109 7.48 -6.59 -1.01
CA PRO A 109 7.01 -5.59 -1.97
C PRO A 109 8.02 -4.46 -2.23
N PHE A 110 9.07 -4.32 -1.43
CA PHE A 110 10.16 -3.39 -1.69
C PHE A 110 11.11 -3.85 -2.80
N THR A 111 11.17 -5.15 -3.11
CA THR A 111 12.16 -5.72 -4.06
C THR A 111 11.57 -6.65 -5.11
N ASP A 112 10.46 -7.32 -4.82
CA ASP A 112 9.81 -8.26 -5.71
C ASP A 112 8.69 -7.57 -6.51
N SER A 113 8.84 -7.51 -7.83
CA SER A 113 7.83 -6.89 -8.70
C SER A 113 6.60 -7.78 -8.94
N SER A 114 6.70 -9.09 -8.69
CA SER A 114 5.64 -10.06 -8.98
C SER A 114 4.44 -9.93 -8.03
N VAL A 115 4.64 -9.38 -6.84
CA VAL A 115 3.55 -9.15 -5.87
C VAL A 115 2.63 -8.01 -6.26
N TRP A 116 3.03 -7.18 -7.24
CA TRP A 116 2.30 -5.99 -7.64
C TRP A 116 1.31 -6.29 -8.76
N THR A 117 0.02 -6.08 -8.49
CA THR A 117 -1.02 -5.97 -9.51
C THR A 117 -1.11 -4.53 -10.00
N ASN A 118 -1.16 -4.36 -11.32
CA ASN A 118 -1.28 -3.07 -11.99
C ASN A 118 -2.63 -2.96 -12.73
N LYS A 119 -3.39 -1.91 -12.46
CA LYS A 119 -4.67 -1.64 -13.14
C LYS A 119 -4.77 -0.17 -13.55
N TRP A 120 -5.14 0.07 -14.81
CA TRP A 120 -5.57 1.40 -15.24
C TRP A 120 -7.08 1.53 -15.04
N ILE A 121 -7.49 2.59 -14.34
CA ILE A 121 -8.89 2.93 -14.12
C ILE A 121 -9.18 4.24 -14.84
N ASP A 122 -10.10 4.17 -15.79
CA ASP A 122 -10.77 5.36 -16.32
C ASP A 122 -11.88 5.74 -15.33
N SER A 123 -11.81 6.95 -14.80
CA SER A 123 -12.78 7.48 -13.82
C SER A 123 -13.77 8.47 -14.44
N SER A 124 -13.86 8.51 -15.78
CA SER A 124 -14.91 9.27 -16.44
C SER A 124 -16.30 8.73 -16.04
N THR A 125 -17.09 9.58 -15.39
CA THR A 125 -18.54 9.48 -15.58
C THR A 125 -18.82 10.20 -16.90
N PRO A 126 -19.51 9.58 -17.86
CA PRO A 126 -19.90 10.27 -19.08
C PRO A 126 -20.90 11.37 -18.70
N ASN A 127 -20.53 12.63 -18.89
CA ASN A 127 -21.47 13.74 -18.95
C ASN A 127 -21.54 14.28 -20.39
N ASN A 128 -22.64 14.96 -20.71
CA ASN A 128 -23.02 15.34 -22.08
C ASN A 128 -22.08 16.36 -22.77
N ASP A 129 -20.98 16.76 -22.13
CA ASP A 129 -20.19 17.94 -22.51
C ASP A 129 -18.70 17.66 -22.78
N CYS A 130 -18.33 16.42 -23.15
CA CYS A 130 -16.98 16.08 -23.62
C CYS A 130 -15.82 16.40 -22.65
N GLU A 131 -15.55 15.41 -21.79
CA GLU A 131 -14.22 14.97 -21.31
C GLU A 131 -13.44 15.83 -20.29
N ASN A 132 -13.39 15.30 -19.05
CA ASN A 132 -12.14 15.25 -18.29
C ASN A 132 -11.82 13.77 -18.01
N LYS A 133 -11.15 13.12 -18.97
CA LYS A 133 -10.63 11.76 -18.76
C LYS A 133 -9.50 11.80 -17.74
N SER A 134 -9.75 11.34 -16.52
CA SER A 134 -8.71 11.08 -15.54
C SER A 134 -8.37 9.59 -15.53
N GLU A 135 -7.29 9.21 -16.21
CA GLU A 135 -6.74 7.86 -16.05
C GLU A 135 -5.88 7.80 -14.79
N THR A 136 -6.10 6.75 -14.00
CA THR A 136 -5.35 6.47 -12.78
C THR A 136 -4.69 5.10 -12.89
N LYS A 137 -3.37 5.04 -12.69
CA LYS A 137 -2.62 3.80 -12.50
C LYS A 137 -2.74 3.37 -11.04
N MET A 138 -3.13 2.14 -10.80
CA MET A 138 -3.19 1.57 -9.46
C MET A 138 -2.20 0.43 -9.37
N CYS A 139 -1.26 0.53 -8.43
CA CYS A 139 -0.30 -0.51 -8.12
C CYS A 139 -0.60 -1.02 -6.71
N LYS A 140 -0.77 -2.33 -6.58
CA LYS A 140 -1.19 -2.95 -5.33
C LYS A 140 -0.48 -4.24 -5.05
N PHE A 141 -0.13 -4.48 -3.80
CA PHE A 141 0.31 -5.78 -3.31
C PHE A 141 -0.66 -6.31 -2.23
N TYR A 142 -0.61 -7.61 -1.99
CA TYR A 142 -1.52 -8.30 -1.09
C TYR A 142 -0.75 -8.99 0.03
N PHE A 143 -1.34 -9.00 1.21
CA PHE A 143 -0.94 -9.89 2.29
C PHE A 143 -1.81 -11.13 2.23
N GLU A 144 -1.17 -12.29 2.07
CA GLU A 144 -1.80 -13.59 1.98
C GLU A 144 -1.37 -14.46 3.17
N THR A 145 -2.11 -15.54 3.43
CA THR A 145 -1.90 -16.43 4.58
C THR A 145 -0.60 -17.24 4.53
N GLU A 146 0.17 -17.18 3.46
CA GLU A 146 1.44 -17.90 3.33
C GLU A 146 2.58 -17.13 4.05
N TYR A 147 2.74 -17.41 5.34
CA TYR A 147 3.84 -16.91 6.15
C TYR A 147 4.90 -17.99 6.39
N PHE A 148 6.13 -17.57 6.67
CA PHE A 148 7.14 -18.48 7.23
C PHE A 148 6.69 -18.95 8.61
N VAL A 149 6.09 -20.13 8.70
CA VAL A 149 6.01 -20.87 9.96
C VAL A 149 7.35 -21.57 10.13
N ARG A 150 8.23 -21.03 10.99
CA ARG A 150 9.38 -21.82 11.46
C ARG A 150 8.82 -22.98 12.30
N ILE A 151 8.80 -24.18 11.71
CA ILE A 151 8.63 -25.46 12.45
C ILE A 151 9.91 -25.71 13.24
#